data_AF-B4F8N0-F1
#
_entry.id   AF-B4F8N0-F1
#
_cell.length_a   1.000
_cell.length_b   1.000
_cell.length_c   1.000
_cell.angle_alpha   90.00
_cell.angle_beta   90.00
_cell.angle_gamma   90.00
#
_symmetry.space_group_name_H-M   'P 1'
#
loop_
_entity.id
_entity.type
_entity.pdbx_description
1 polymer ?
#
loop_
_entity_poly.entity_id
_entity_poly.type
_entity_poly.pdbx_seq_one_letter_code
_entity_poly.pdbx_strand_id
1 'polypeptide(L)'
;MKQLRPSVEQALDSNLRRIEESTAALAAADDWILTYPPTGIRPLARSSGNLALQPKLSSSAHRFNSMVQDFFEDVGPLVSLQLGGSAMDGLLKIFNSYVNLLISALPGSVDDEVNLEGLGNKIVRMAETEDQQLALLANASLLAEELLPRAAMKLYSMNPVSKDSLRRRGPENQNRAAEQRAWKRKLNRMVEKLRDSFCRQHALDLIFTEEGDTRLSAEMYIDMDNTVEDPEWVPSAIFQELYAKLNKMASVAADMFVGRERFATLLMMRLTEAVMLWLSDDQSFWEEVEEGPRALGPVGLQQFYLDMQFVILFGQGRFLSRHVHQVILDIIDRAMRAFSATGMDPDRILPSDDWFIDVAQESISRIGGGRARVANGDREVNSPTASVSAQSVSSVRSLGSS
;
A
#
# COMPACT_ATOMS: atom_id res chain seq x y z
N MET A 1 0.74 15.27 44.41
CA MET A 1 1.03 14.86 43.01
C MET A 1 2.43 14.28 42.82
N LYS A 2 3.53 14.91 43.26
CA LYS A 2 4.91 14.36 43.04
C LYS A 2 5.12 12.94 43.58
N GLN A 3 4.58 12.60 44.76
CA GLN A 3 4.67 11.26 45.34
C GLN A 3 3.84 10.20 44.60
N LEU A 4 2.83 10.60 43.82
CA LEU A 4 1.98 9.69 43.05
C LEU A 4 2.57 9.35 41.67
N ARG A 5 3.60 10.08 41.24
CA ARG A 5 4.18 9.93 39.91
C ARG A 5 4.68 8.52 39.61
N PRO A 6 5.46 7.84 40.49
CA PRO A 6 5.91 6.47 40.23
C PRO A 6 4.75 5.49 40.05
N SER A 7 3.69 5.65 40.86
CA SER A 7 2.49 4.81 40.76
C SER A 7 1.73 5.04 39.45
N VAL A 8 1.65 6.27 38.96
CA VAL A 8 1.01 6.59 37.68
C VAL A 8 1.86 6.11 36.49
N GLU A 9 3.18 6.22 36.56
CA GLU A 9 4.10 5.66 35.55
C GLU A 9 3.97 4.12 35.48
N GLN A 10 3.93 3.45 36.63
CA GLN A 10 3.70 2.00 36.68
C GLN A 10 2.33 1.59 36.11
N ALA A 11 1.28 2.38 36.41
CA ALA A 11 -0.06 2.15 35.88
C ALA A 11 -0.15 2.41 34.37
N LEU A 12 0.60 3.39 33.86
CA LEU A 12 0.76 3.66 32.43
C LEU A 12 1.36 2.45 31.72
N ASP A 13 2.52 1.96 32.20
CA ASP A 13 3.21 0.82 31.60
C ASP A 13 2.37 -0.45 31.64
N SER A 14 1.67 -0.68 32.76
CA SER A 14 0.78 -1.83 32.94
C SER A 14 -0.43 -1.76 32.00
N ASN A 15 -0.99 -0.57 31.74
CA ASN A 15 -2.06 -0.40 30.77
C ASN A 15 -1.60 -0.64 29.33
N LEU A 16 -0.45 -0.09 28.94
CA LEU A 16 0.13 -0.32 27.62
C LEU A 16 0.39 -1.80 27.37
N ARG A 17 0.99 -2.49 28.35
CA ARG A 17 1.22 -3.95 28.29
C ARG A 17 -0.09 -4.72 28.16
N ARG A 18 -1.12 -4.34 28.93
CA ARG A 18 -2.46 -4.96 28.85
C ARG A 18 -3.08 -4.80 27.46
N ILE A 19 -2.93 -3.63 26.83
CA ILE A 19 -3.42 -3.40 25.45
C ILE A 19 -2.69 -4.33 24.48
N GLU A 20 -1.37 -4.39 24.57
CA GLU A 20 -0.54 -5.23 23.71
C GLU A 20 -0.88 -6.73 23.85
N GLU A 21 -0.92 -7.25 25.07
CA GLU A 21 -1.23 -8.66 25.35
C GLU A 21 -2.65 -9.03 24.91
N SER A 22 -3.63 -8.18 25.22
CA SER A 22 -5.04 -8.42 24.86
C SER A 22 -5.27 -8.37 23.35
N THR A 23 -4.55 -7.51 22.64
CA THR A 23 -4.67 -7.40 21.18
C THR A 23 -4.00 -8.59 20.50
N ALA A 24 -2.83 -9.00 20.98
CA ALA A 24 -2.12 -10.18 20.47
C ALA A 24 -2.94 -11.47 20.66
N ALA A 25 -3.57 -11.64 21.82
CA ALA A 25 -4.42 -12.79 22.10
C ALA A 25 -5.63 -12.89 21.15
N LEU A 26 -6.20 -11.75 20.73
CA LEU A 26 -7.28 -11.75 19.74
C LEU A 26 -6.76 -11.93 18.31
N ALA A 27 -5.61 -11.36 17.96
CA ALA A 27 -4.98 -11.57 16.66
C ALA A 27 -4.69 -13.07 16.39
N ALA A 28 -4.39 -13.84 17.44
CA ALA A 28 -4.23 -15.30 17.36
C ALA A 28 -5.49 -16.06 16.91
N ALA A 29 -6.68 -15.49 17.14
CA ALA A 29 -7.96 -16.09 16.81
C ALA A 29 -8.77 -15.29 15.77
N ASP A 30 -8.18 -14.22 15.21
CA ASP A 30 -8.87 -13.29 14.30
C ASP A 30 -9.11 -13.95 12.95
N ASP A 31 -10.31 -13.77 12.39
CA ASP A 31 -10.66 -14.26 11.04
C ASP A 31 -10.35 -13.23 9.94
N TRP A 32 -9.87 -12.04 10.36
CA TRP A 32 -9.55 -10.89 9.51
C TRP A 32 -10.75 -10.34 8.74
N ILE A 33 -11.97 -10.60 9.21
CA ILE A 33 -13.18 -10.08 8.58
C ILE A 33 -13.49 -8.69 9.14
N LEU A 34 -13.60 -7.70 8.26
CA LEU A 34 -13.96 -6.34 8.64
C LEU A 34 -15.45 -6.23 8.95
N THR A 35 -15.78 -6.06 10.23
CA THR A 35 -17.16 -5.96 10.71
C THR A 35 -17.40 -4.62 11.40
N TYR A 36 -18.66 -4.20 11.48
CA TYR A 36 -19.05 -3.10 12.35
C TYR A 36 -18.88 -3.51 13.82
N PRO A 37 -18.60 -2.56 14.73
CA PRO A 37 -18.50 -2.89 16.14
C PRO A 37 -19.81 -3.54 16.63
N PRO A 38 -19.76 -4.61 17.45
CA PRO A 38 -20.95 -5.26 17.97
C PRO A 38 -21.86 -4.24 18.67
N THR A 39 -23.14 -4.24 18.32
CA THR A 39 -24.16 -3.27 18.76
C THR A 39 -24.44 -3.25 20.28
N GLY A 40 -23.65 -3.97 21.09
CA GLY A 40 -23.82 -4.15 22.53
C GLY A 40 -22.85 -3.37 23.43
N ILE A 41 -21.78 -2.77 22.91
CA ILE A 41 -20.86 -1.97 23.73
C ILE A 41 -21.24 -0.49 23.55
N ARG A 42 -22.25 -0.04 24.30
CA ARG A 42 -22.50 1.40 24.46
C ARG A 42 -21.22 2.03 25.05
N PRO A 43 -20.61 3.04 24.41
CA PRO A 43 -19.77 3.95 25.15
C PRO A 43 -20.66 4.61 26.20
N LEU A 44 -20.24 4.60 27.45
CA LEU A 44 -20.89 5.35 28.52
C LEU A 44 -20.73 6.88 28.34
N ALA A 45 -20.24 7.33 27.19
CA ALA A 45 -20.14 8.73 26.80
C ALA A 45 -21.24 9.09 25.80
N ARG A 46 -22.23 9.85 26.27
CA ARG A 46 -23.20 10.55 25.43
C ARG A 46 -22.48 11.55 24.53
N SER A 47 -22.21 11.18 23.29
CA SER A 47 -22.10 12.14 22.19
C SER A 47 -23.00 11.68 21.05
N SER A 48 -24.14 12.37 20.91
CA SER A 48 -25.06 12.25 19.78
C SER A 48 -24.36 12.77 18.52
N GLY A 49 -23.70 11.86 17.79
CA GLY A 49 -23.12 12.14 16.48
C GLY A 49 -23.05 10.87 15.63
N ASN A 50 -23.99 10.74 14.69
CA ASN A 50 -24.06 9.78 13.58
C ASN A 50 -23.67 8.31 13.86
N LEU A 51 -24.69 7.48 14.10
CA LEU A 51 -24.63 6.01 13.97
C LEU A 51 -24.19 5.52 12.56
N ALA A 52 -24.10 6.42 11.58
CA ALA A 52 -23.85 6.12 10.17
C ALA A 52 -22.36 6.00 9.76
N LEU A 53 -21.39 6.13 10.69
CA LEU A 53 -19.95 6.22 10.37
C LEU A 53 -19.06 5.40 11.30
N GLN A 54 -19.52 4.25 11.80
CA GLN A 54 -18.62 3.36 12.54
C GLN A 54 -17.67 2.65 11.55
N PRO A 55 -16.35 2.75 11.73
CA PRO A 55 -15.39 2.09 10.85
C PRO A 55 -15.54 0.57 10.95
N LYS A 56 -15.43 -0.12 9.81
CA LYS A 56 -15.29 -1.57 9.80
C LYS A 56 -13.85 -1.93 10.16
N LEU A 57 -13.68 -2.83 11.11
CA LEU A 57 -12.38 -3.34 11.58
C LEU A 57 -12.52 -4.84 11.87
N SER A 58 -11.40 -5.56 11.93
CA SER A 58 -11.39 -6.92 12.46
C SER A 58 -11.53 -6.93 13.99
N SER A 59 -11.69 -8.13 14.56
CA SER A 59 -11.93 -8.29 16.00
C SER A 59 -10.77 -7.75 16.85
N SER A 60 -9.52 -8.03 16.45
CA SER A 60 -8.32 -7.54 17.13
C SER A 60 -8.17 -6.02 17.01
N ALA A 61 -8.46 -5.44 15.85
CA ALA A 61 -8.38 -4.01 15.61
C ALA A 61 -9.45 -3.23 16.39
N HIS A 62 -10.68 -3.75 16.49
CA HIS A 62 -11.73 -3.20 17.34
C HIS A 62 -11.29 -3.17 18.80
N ARG A 63 -10.73 -4.27 19.29
CA ARG A 63 -10.25 -4.35 20.68
C ARG A 63 -9.13 -3.36 20.94
N PHE A 64 -8.14 -3.29 20.04
CA PHE A 64 -7.04 -2.35 20.14
C PHE A 64 -7.56 -0.90 20.22
N ASN A 65 -8.44 -0.51 19.28
CA ASN A 65 -9.05 0.82 19.28
C ASN A 65 -9.83 1.10 20.57
N SER A 66 -10.70 0.18 21.00
CA SER A 66 -11.49 0.35 22.23
C SER A 66 -10.61 0.58 23.45
N MET A 67 -9.59 -0.26 23.65
CA MET A 67 -8.73 -0.13 24.83
C MET A 67 -7.88 1.15 24.78
N VAL A 68 -7.50 1.62 23.58
CA VAL A 68 -6.83 2.92 23.41
C VAL A 68 -7.79 4.08 23.71
N GLN A 69 -9.06 3.99 23.30
CA GLN A 69 -10.06 5.00 23.63
C GLN A 69 -10.29 5.10 25.14
N ASP A 70 -10.40 3.96 25.83
CA ASP A 70 -10.53 3.87 27.29
C ASP A 70 -9.27 4.43 27.98
N PHE A 71 -8.09 4.08 27.48
CA PHE A 71 -6.81 4.56 27.99
C PHE A 71 -6.68 6.09 27.89
N PHE A 72 -7.30 6.72 26.88
CA PHE A 72 -7.33 8.17 26.71
C PHE A 72 -8.63 8.83 27.21
N GLU A 73 -9.53 8.13 27.90
CA GLU A 73 -10.75 8.75 28.45
C GLU A 73 -10.43 9.73 29.59
N ASP A 74 -9.59 9.30 30.54
CA ASP A 74 -9.22 10.07 31.74
C ASP A 74 -7.75 10.53 31.73
N VAL A 75 -7.41 11.42 30.79
CA VAL A 75 -6.02 11.91 30.61
C VAL A 75 -5.55 12.93 31.65
N GLY A 76 -6.42 13.37 32.56
CA GLY A 76 -6.12 14.42 33.56
C GLY A 76 -4.83 14.16 34.37
N PRO A 77 -4.65 12.96 34.96
CA PRO A 77 -3.42 12.59 35.66
C PRO A 77 -2.18 12.64 34.76
N LEU A 78 -2.27 12.14 33.53
CA LEU A 78 -1.15 12.13 32.56
C LEU A 78 -0.69 13.54 32.22
N VAL A 79 -1.64 14.46 32.00
CA VAL A 79 -1.33 15.88 31.73
C VAL A 79 -0.74 16.55 32.96
N SER A 80 -1.33 16.34 34.14
CA SER A 80 -0.87 16.97 35.40
C SER A 80 0.54 16.57 35.83
N LEU A 81 0.97 15.36 35.46
CA LEU A 81 2.29 14.81 35.78
C LEU A 81 3.29 14.91 34.62
N GLN A 82 2.92 15.56 33.51
CA GLN A 82 3.73 15.69 32.29
C GLN A 82 4.13 14.34 31.66
N LEU A 83 3.26 13.33 31.79
CA LEU A 83 3.44 11.99 31.24
C LEU A 83 2.84 11.82 29.83
N GLY A 84 2.30 12.89 29.25
CA GLY A 84 1.70 12.86 27.91
C GLY A 84 2.67 12.39 26.82
N GLY A 85 3.96 12.78 26.89
CA GLY A 85 4.99 12.29 25.98
C GLY A 85 5.20 10.78 26.09
N SER A 86 5.39 10.28 27.32
CA SER A 86 5.55 8.86 27.60
C SER A 86 4.35 8.02 27.14
N ALA A 87 3.12 8.53 27.31
CA ALA A 87 1.91 7.86 26.84
C ALA A 87 1.86 7.79 25.30
N MET A 88 2.26 8.86 24.61
CA MET A 88 2.31 8.91 23.15
C MET A 88 3.40 8.00 22.56
N ASP A 89 4.57 7.94 23.19
CA ASP A 89 5.64 7.02 22.80
C ASP A 89 5.28 5.57 23.12
N GLY A 90 4.59 5.34 24.24
CA GLY A 90 4.01 4.04 24.59
C GLY A 90 3.00 3.56 23.55
N LEU A 91 2.10 4.43 23.11
CA LEU A 91 1.13 4.12 22.05
C LEU A 91 1.82 3.76 20.72
N LEU A 92 2.89 4.49 20.35
CA LEU A 92 3.69 4.15 19.17
C LEU A 92 4.31 2.75 19.27
N LYS A 93 4.83 2.38 20.45
CA LYS A 93 5.43 1.06 20.66
C LYS A 93 4.40 -0.05 20.49
N ILE A 94 3.26 0.05 21.16
CA ILE A 94 2.22 -1.00 21.08
C ILE A 94 1.57 -1.07 19.69
N PHE A 95 1.43 0.06 18.98
CA PHE A 95 0.96 0.05 17.60
C PHE A 95 1.99 -0.60 16.66
N ASN A 96 3.29 -0.33 16.86
CA ASN A 96 4.34 -1.03 16.12
C ASN A 96 4.32 -2.54 16.39
N SER A 97 4.13 -2.97 17.65
CA SER A 97 3.94 -4.39 17.98
C SER A 97 2.72 -4.98 17.26
N TYR A 98 1.60 -4.26 17.21
CA TYR A 98 0.41 -4.69 16.49
C TYR A 98 0.66 -4.83 14.99
N VAL A 99 1.30 -3.83 14.35
CA VAL A 99 1.64 -3.91 12.93
C VAL A 99 2.58 -5.08 12.64
N ASN A 100 3.56 -5.35 13.51
CA ASN A 100 4.41 -6.53 13.35
C ASN A 100 3.62 -7.84 13.43
N LEU A 101 2.59 -7.93 14.30
CA LEU A 101 1.70 -9.09 14.31
C LEU A 101 0.91 -9.22 13.00
N LEU A 102 0.48 -8.11 12.41
CA LEU A 102 -0.18 -8.12 11.10
C LEU A 102 0.78 -8.56 9.99
N ILE A 103 2.06 -8.17 10.05
CA ILE A 103 3.09 -8.67 9.11
C ILE A 103 3.23 -10.18 9.25
N SER A 104 3.32 -10.70 10.48
CA SER A 104 3.38 -12.14 10.76
C SER A 104 2.12 -12.92 10.38
N ALA A 105 1.02 -12.24 10.06
CA ALA A 105 -0.21 -12.86 9.56
C ALA A 105 -0.21 -13.01 8.03
N LEU A 106 0.69 -12.34 7.30
CA LEU A 106 0.80 -12.48 5.85
C LEU A 106 1.40 -13.85 5.48
N PRO A 107 0.88 -14.56 4.46
CA PRO A 107 1.51 -15.80 3.99
C PRO A 107 2.99 -15.59 3.66
N GLY A 108 3.83 -16.62 3.87
CA GLY A 108 5.27 -16.53 3.58
C GLY A 108 6.11 -15.71 4.57
N SER A 109 5.51 -15.05 5.56
CA SER A 109 6.25 -14.21 6.53
C SER A 109 7.13 -14.96 7.54
N VAL A 110 7.16 -16.30 7.48
CA VAL A 110 7.81 -17.16 8.49
C VAL A 110 9.29 -17.42 8.16
N ASP A 111 9.73 -17.17 6.92
CA ASP A 111 11.10 -17.45 6.46
C ASP A 111 12.11 -16.32 6.77
N ASP A 112 11.65 -15.15 7.22
CA ASP A 112 12.53 -14.06 7.68
C ASP A 112 12.93 -14.27 9.15
N GLU A 113 13.69 -15.33 9.44
CA GLU A 113 14.21 -15.69 10.79
C GLU A 113 14.98 -14.54 11.48
N VAL A 114 15.45 -13.55 10.71
CA VAL A 114 16.31 -12.45 11.21
C VAL A 114 15.53 -11.42 12.04
N ASN A 115 14.20 -11.33 11.95
CA ASN A 115 13.40 -10.34 12.70
C ASN A 115 12.61 -10.93 13.89
N LEU A 116 12.70 -12.23 14.14
CA LEU A 116 11.88 -12.93 15.13
C LEU A 116 12.43 -12.87 16.57
N GLU A 117 13.63 -12.32 16.80
CA GLU A 117 14.21 -12.24 18.15
C GLU A 117 13.44 -11.32 19.12
N GLY A 118 12.50 -10.50 18.62
CA GLY A 118 11.67 -9.60 19.44
C GLY A 118 10.19 -9.99 19.57
N LEU A 119 9.70 -10.95 18.77
CA LEU A 119 8.30 -11.39 18.73
C LEU A 119 8.21 -12.81 19.29
N GLY A 120 8.52 -12.99 20.58
CA GLY A 120 8.50 -14.31 21.20
C GLY A 120 7.24 -15.10 20.86
N ASN A 121 7.38 -16.17 20.07
CA ASN A 121 6.39 -17.18 19.68
C ASN A 121 4.90 -16.79 19.79
N LYS A 122 4.50 -15.62 19.25
CA LYS A 122 3.10 -15.21 19.24
C LYS A 122 2.45 -15.86 18.01
N ILE A 123 1.69 -16.92 18.25
CA ILE A 123 0.87 -17.58 17.25
C ILE A 123 -0.16 -16.56 16.74
N VAL A 124 -0.13 -16.26 15.44
CA VAL A 124 -1.10 -15.39 14.76
C VAL A 124 -1.81 -16.20 13.69
N ARG A 125 -3.11 -15.97 13.48
CA ARG A 125 -3.85 -16.64 12.41
C ARG A 125 -3.45 -16.05 11.07
N MET A 126 -3.15 -16.91 10.10
CA MET A 126 -2.76 -16.48 8.76
C MET A 126 -3.93 -15.85 8.00
N ALA A 127 -3.62 -14.82 7.21
CA ALA A 127 -4.52 -14.21 6.24
C ALA A 127 -4.35 -14.94 4.89
N GLU A 128 -5.07 -16.05 4.75
CA GLU A 128 -4.96 -16.96 3.61
C GLU A 128 -5.47 -16.35 2.30
N THR A 129 -6.48 -15.47 2.37
CA THR A 129 -7.09 -14.87 1.17
C THR A 129 -6.65 -13.42 0.96
N GLU A 130 -6.67 -12.95 -0.28
CA GLU A 130 -6.37 -11.54 -0.63
C GLU A 130 -7.29 -10.57 0.12
N ASP A 131 -8.56 -10.94 0.37
CA ASP A 131 -9.50 -10.16 1.18
C ASP A 131 -9.00 -10.02 2.63
N GLN A 132 -8.55 -11.11 3.24
CA GLN A 132 -8.01 -11.07 4.59
C GLN A 132 -6.73 -10.24 4.65
N GLN A 133 -5.84 -10.37 3.66
CA GLN A 133 -4.58 -9.62 3.61
C GLN A 133 -4.82 -8.12 3.42
N LEU A 134 -5.77 -7.74 2.55
CA LEU A 134 -6.22 -6.35 2.40
C LEU A 134 -6.89 -5.83 3.68
N ALA A 135 -7.60 -6.68 4.43
CA ALA A 135 -8.18 -6.30 5.71
C ALA A 135 -7.12 -5.95 6.77
N LEU A 136 -5.95 -6.62 6.78
CA LEU A 136 -4.83 -6.26 7.64
C LEU A 136 -4.37 -4.80 7.37
N LEU A 137 -4.19 -4.46 6.10
CA LEU A 137 -3.83 -3.11 5.66
C LEU A 137 -4.93 -2.10 5.98
N ALA A 138 -6.20 -2.46 5.79
CA ALA A 138 -7.35 -1.61 6.09
C ALA A 138 -7.42 -1.28 7.59
N ASN A 139 -7.19 -2.27 8.47
CA ASN A 139 -7.10 -2.10 9.91
C ASN A 139 -5.98 -1.13 10.28
N ALA A 140 -4.74 -1.42 9.85
CA ALA A 140 -3.56 -0.65 10.22
C ALA A 140 -3.65 0.81 9.75
N SER A 141 -4.06 1.02 8.49
CA SER A 141 -4.22 2.36 7.91
C SER A 141 -5.30 3.16 8.64
N LEU A 142 -6.44 2.55 8.99
CA LEU A 142 -7.55 3.28 9.63
C LEU A 142 -7.20 3.70 11.05
N LEU A 143 -6.53 2.79 11.78
CA LEU A 143 -5.97 3.08 13.09
C LEU A 143 -4.97 4.25 13.03
N ALA A 144 -4.02 4.20 12.09
CA ALA A 144 -2.97 5.19 11.97
C ALA A 144 -3.46 6.57 11.50
N GLU A 145 -4.39 6.61 10.54
CA GLU A 145 -4.79 7.86 9.88
C GLU A 145 -5.84 8.63 10.66
N GLU A 146 -6.76 7.93 11.32
CA GLU A 146 -7.94 8.51 11.95
C GLU A 146 -8.03 8.20 13.44
N LEU A 147 -8.09 6.91 13.82
CA LEU A 147 -8.56 6.52 15.15
C LEU A 147 -7.57 6.85 16.27
N LEU A 148 -6.28 6.53 16.06
CA LEU A 148 -5.23 6.83 17.03
C LEU A 148 -4.95 8.33 17.16
N PRO A 149 -4.80 9.12 16.07
CA PRO A 149 -4.72 10.57 16.18
C PRO A 149 -5.92 11.19 16.91
N ARG A 150 -7.13 10.69 16.67
CA ARG A 150 -8.35 11.18 17.33
C ARG A 150 -8.34 10.87 18.83
N ALA A 151 -7.93 9.67 19.24
CA ALA A 151 -7.80 9.32 20.67
C ALA A 151 -6.75 10.19 21.36
N ALA A 152 -5.57 10.32 20.75
CA ALA A 152 -4.47 11.13 21.25
C ALA A 152 -4.81 12.62 21.38
N MET A 153 -5.73 13.15 20.57
CA MET A 153 -6.15 14.55 20.63
C MET A 153 -6.68 14.96 22.01
N LYS A 154 -7.21 14.02 22.79
CA LYS A 154 -7.70 14.25 24.17
C LYS A 154 -6.59 14.73 25.11
N LEU A 155 -5.35 14.25 24.94
CA LEU A 155 -4.19 14.76 25.69
C LEU A 155 -3.93 16.24 25.41
N TYR A 156 -4.24 16.69 24.20
CA TYR A 156 -3.99 18.07 23.78
C TYR A 156 -5.10 19.03 24.21
N SER A 157 -6.35 18.57 24.34
CA SER A 157 -7.49 19.42 24.75
C SER A 157 -7.51 19.72 26.26
N MET A 158 -6.91 18.87 27.09
CA MET A 158 -7.04 18.94 28.55
C MET A 158 -6.00 19.84 29.25
N ASN A 159 -5.14 20.55 28.49
CA ASN A 159 -4.06 21.33 29.09
C ASN A 159 -4.62 22.59 29.80
N PRO A 160 -4.63 22.64 31.15
CA PRO A 160 -5.42 23.63 31.91
C PRO A 160 -4.80 25.04 31.92
N VAL A 161 -3.60 25.20 31.35
CA VAL A 161 -2.93 26.51 31.23
C VAL A 161 -3.68 27.47 30.30
N SER A 162 -4.71 26.99 29.58
CA SER A 162 -5.27 27.69 28.43
C SER A 162 -6.63 28.38 28.64
N LYS A 163 -7.25 28.35 29.84
CA LYS A 163 -8.52 29.08 30.05
C LYS A 163 -8.37 30.61 30.11
N ASP A 164 -7.17 31.13 30.34
CA ASP A 164 -6.86 32.59 30.23
C ASP A 164 -6.19 32.99 28.90
N SER A 165 -5.99 32.03 27.99
CA SER A 165 -5.15 32.24 26.79
C SER A 165 -5.92 32.52 25.50
N LEU A 166 -7.14 33.04 25.59
CA LEU A 166 -7.90 33.50 24.41
C LEU A 166 -7.22 34.64 23.63
N ARG A 167 -6.04 35.12 24.09
CA ARG A 167 -5.28 36.23 23.48
C ARG A 167 -3.86 35.90 23.02
N ARG A 168 -3.34 34.67 23.19
CA ARG A 168 -1.98 34.31 22.72
C ARG A 168 -2.02 33.20 21.66
N ARG A 169 -2.36 33.60 20.43
CA ARG A 169 -2.06 32.82 19.22
C ARG A 169 -0.54 32.92 18.93
N GLY A 170 0.27 32.25 19.75
CA GLY A 170 1.73 32.31 19.73
C GLY A 170 2.43 31.10 19.08
N PRO A 171 3.78 31.05 19.13
CA PRO A 171 4.62 29.98 18.55
C PRO A 171 4.38 28.59 19.17
N GLU A 172 3.90 28.50 20.41
CA GLU A 172 3.58 27.24 21.08
C GLU A 172 2.49 26.42 20.36
N ASN A 173 1.51 27.08 19.73
CA ASN A 173 0.45 26.40 19.00
C ASN A 173 0.95 25.81 17.67
N GLN A 174 1.99 26.42 17.08
CA GLN A 174 2.65 25.89 15.88
C GLN A 174 3.52 24.67 16.21
N ASN A 175 4.22 24.67 17.36
CA ASN A 175 4.99 23.52 17.84
C ASN A 175 4.11 22.29 18.09
N ARG A 176 2.95 22.44 18.74
CA ARG A 176 2.03 21.31 18.98
C ARG A 176 1.51 20.69 17.68
N ALA A 177 1.19 21.52 16.70
CA ALA A 177 0.79 21.01 15.38
C ALA A 177 1.95 20.29 14.67
N ALA A 178 3.19 20.76 14.83
CA ALA A 178 4.38 20.10 14.28
C ALA A 178 4.64 18.74 14.95
N GLU A 179 4.51 18.65 16.26
CA GLU A 179 4.61 17.40 17.03
C GLU A 179 3.54 16.39 16.60
N GLN A 180 2.28 16.81 16.48
CA GLN A 180 1.20 15.95 16.01
C GLN A 180 1.47 15.41 14.60
N ARG A 181 1.94 16.26 13.68
CA ARG A 181 2.33 15.81 12.32
C ARG A 181 3.53 14.86 12.36
N ALA A 182 4.52 15.11 13.22
CA ALA A 182 5.66 14.21 13.39
C ALA A 182 5.25 12.84 13.93
N TRP A 183 4.34 12.83 14.91
CA TRP A 183 3.79 11.61 15.48
C TRP A 183 2.95 10.83 14.48
N LYS A 184 2.06 11.49 13.73
CA LYS A 184 1.30 10.84 12.63
C LYS A 184 2.22 10.26 11.55
N ARG A 185 3.33 10.95 11.22
CA ARG A 185 4.36 10.39 10.31
C ARG A 185 5.00 9.11 10.87
N LYS A 186 5.22 9.00 12.19
CA LYS A 186 5.73 7.76 12.80
C LYS A 186 4.74 6.61 12.67
N LEU A 187 3.43 6.83 12.88
CA LEU A 187 2.40 5.82 12.66
C LEU A 187 2.38 5.34 11.21
N ASN A 188 2.36 6.26 10.25
CA ASN A 188 2.33 5.92 8.83
C ASN A 188 3.58 5.12 8.38
N ARG A 189 4.75 5.40 8.97
CA ARG A 189 5.96 4.58 8.71
C ARG A 189 5.83 3.14 9.19
N MET A 190 5.01 2.87 10.21
CA MET A 190 4.76 1.49 10.64
C MET A 190 3.86 0.80 9.63
N VAL A 191 2.76 1.45 9.21
CA VAL A 191 1.86 0.95 8.15
C VAL A 191 2.63 0.70 6.84
N GLU A 192 3.61 1.54 6.53
CA GLU A 192 4.49 1.37 5.38
C GLU A 192 5.22 0.02 5.38
N LYS A 193 5.71 -0.44 6.54
CA LYS A 193 6.39 -1.75 6.65
C LYS A 193 5.44 -2.90 6.28
N LEU A 194 4.19 -2.82 6.72
CA LEU A 194 3.18 -3.81 6.38
C LEU A 194 2.87 -3.79 4.88
N ARG A 195 2.79 -2.60 4.28
CA ARG A 195 2.63 -2.43 2.83
C ARG A 195 3.80 -3.04 2.06
N ASP A 196 5.04 -2.73 2.46
CA ASP A 196 6.22 -3.24 1.78
C ASP A 196 6.32 -4.77 1.90
N SER A 197 5.98 -5.35 3.05
CA SER A 197 5.91 -6.81 3.24
C SER A 197 4.84 -7.45 2.35
N PHE A 198 3.64 -6.88 2.30
CA PHE A 198 2.54 -7.33 1.45
C PHE A 198 2.91 -7.29 -0.04
N CYS A 199 3.45 -6.17 -0.53
CA CYS A 199 3.82 -6.04 -1.95
C CYS A 199 4.98 -6.97 -2.31
N ARG A 200 5.95 -7.13 -1.42
CA ARG A 200 7.06 -8.07 -1.60
C ARG A 200 6.56 -9.51 -1.70
N GLN A 201 5.71 -9.95 -0.77
CA GLN A 201 5.20 -11.31 -0.79
C GLN A 201 4.45 -11.61 -2.08
N HIS A 202 3.52 -10.74 -2.48
CA HIS A 202 2.78 -10.94 -3.72
C HIS A 202 3.66 -10.87 -4.98
N ALA A 203 4.75 -10.10 -4.96
CA ALA A 203 5.72 -10.11 -6.05
C ALA A 203 6.49 -11.44 -6.08
N LEU A 204 6.94 -11.94 -4.93
CA LEU A 204 7.60 -13.25 -4.83
C LEU A 204 6.69 -14.38 -5.29
N ASP A 205 5.43 -14.41 -4.87
CA ASP A 205 4.44 -15.41 -5.30
C ASP A 205 4.17 -15.38 -6.82
N LEU A 206 4.37 -14.22 -7.46
CA LEU A 206 4.25 -14.09 -8.93
C LEU A 206 5.52 -14.55 -9.65
N ILE A 207 6.69 -14.23 -9.10
CA ILE A 207 7.99 -14.43 -9.74
C ILE A 207 8.50 -15.85 -9.53
N PHE A 208 8.19 -16.48 -8.39
CA PHE A 208 8.65 -17.81 -8.04
C PHE A 208 7.50 -18.81 -7.97
N THR A 209 7.79 -20.06 -8.28
CA THR A 209 6.86 -21.19 -8.06
C THR A 209 6.91 -21.63 -6.59
N GLU A 210 5.94 -22.45 -6.18
CA GLU A 210 5.96 -23.08 -4.85
C GLU A 210 7.18 -23.99 -4.63
N GLU A 211 7.79 -24.48 -5.72
CA GLU A 211 8.99 -25.33 -5.71
C GLU A 211 10.30 -24.52 -5.64
N GLY A 212 10.20 -23.19 -5.75
CA GLY A 212 11.35 -22.26 -5.71
C GLY A 212 11.95 -21.95 -7.09
N ASP A 213 11.37 -22.46 -8.17
CA ASP A 213 11.79 -22.14 -9.53
C ASP A 213 11.35 -20.73 -9.92
N THR A 214 12.10 -20.09 -10.81
CA THR A 214 11.82 -18.72 -11.26
C THR A 214 10.91 -18.76 -12.50
N ARG A 215 9.73 -18.14 -12.41
CA ARG A 215 8.76 -17.99 -13.52
C ARG A 215 9.14 -16.88 -14.49
N LEU A 216 9.86 -15.86 -14.01
CA LEU A 216 10.40 -14.76 -14.80
C LEU A 216 11.91 -14.95 -14.94
N SER A 217 12.31 -15.80 -15.88
CA SER A 217 13.71 -16.14 -16.11
C SER A 217 14.15 -15.74 -17.52
N ALA A 218 15.45 -15.63 -17.77
CA ALA A 218 15.96 -15.27 -19.09
C ALA A 218 15.57 -16.31 -20.16
N GLU A 219 15.56 -17.59 -19.77
CA GLU A 219 15.23 -18.73 -20.61
C GLU A 219 13.83 -18.60 -21.21
N MET A 220 12.88 -17.96 -20.51
CA MET A 220 11.52 -17.77 -21.03
C MET A 220 11.49 -17.03 -22.37
N TYR A 221 12.47 -16.15 -22.61
CA TYR A 221 12.60 -15.40 -23.86
C TYR A 221 13.62 -16.06 -24.80
N ILE A 222 14.74 -16.54 -24.28
CA ILE A 222 15.83 -17.14 -25.08
C ILE A 222 15.36 -18.44 -25.76
N ASP A 223 14.48 -19.22 -25.11
CA ASP A 223 14.01 -20.49 -25.65
C ASP A 223 13.00 -20.35 -26.79
N MET A 224 12.39 -19.18 -26.96
CA MET A 224 11.34 -18.96 -27.97
C MET A 224 11.85 -19.13 -29.41
N ASP A 225 13.09 -18.75 -29.68
CA ASP A 225 13.67 -18.87 -31.01
C ASP A 225 14.03 -20.32 -31.39
N ASN A 226 13.92 -21.26 -30.44
CA ASN A 226 14.16 -22.69 -30.69
C ASN A 226 12.88 -23.47 -31.06
N THR A 227 11.70 -22.85 -30.96
CA THR A 227 10.44 -23.50 -31.33
C THR A 227 10.19 -23.42 -32.82
N VAL A 228 9.76 -24.53 -33.43
CA VAL A 228 9.51 -24.63 -34.88
C VAL A 228 8.14 -24.05 -35.29
N GLU A 229 7.22 -23.91 -34.34
CA GLU A 229 5.88 -23.38 -34.56
C GLU A 229 5.83 -21.87 -34.27
N ASP A 230 5.07 -21.12 -35.08
CA ASP A 230 4.81 -19.71 -34.81
C ASP A 230 4.06 -19.56 -33.47
N PRO A 231 4.54 -18.73 -32.53
CA PRO A 231 3.90 -18.58 -31.24
C PRO A 231 2.54 -17.89 -31.38
N GLU A 232 1.58 -18.27 -30.54
CA GLU A 232 0.40 -17.43 -30.32
C GLU A 232 0.84 -16.21 -29.53
N TRP A 233 0.78 -15.03 -30.16
CA TRP A 233 1.20 -13.78 -29.54
C TRP A 233 0.24 -13.36 -28.43
N VAL A 234 0.69 -13.54 -27.20
CA VAL A 234 0.06 -13.02 -25.98
C VAL A 234 1.15 -12.60 -25.00
N PRO A 235 0.90 -11.64 -24.10
CA PRO A 235 1.82 -11.34 -23.01
C PRO A 235 2.12 -12.58 -22.18
N SER A 236 3.31 -12.71 -21.62
CA SER A 236 3.70 -13.86 -20.83
C SER A 236 2.81 -14.03 -19.59
N ALA A 237 2.62 -15.29 -19.18
CA ALA A 237 1.67 -15.66 -18.13
C ALA A 237 1.87 -14.86 -16.83
N ILE A 238 3.12 -14.59 -16.42
CA ILE A 238 3.40 -13.81 -15.20
C ILE A 238 2.82 -12.39 -15.26
N PHE A 239 2.90 -11.71 -16.40
CA PHE A 239 2.35 -10.35 -16.53
C PHE A 239 0.83 -10.37 -16.67
N GLN A 240 0.26 -11.38 -17.35
CA GLN A 240 -1.20 -11.61 -17.36
C GLN A 240 -1.74 -11.82 -15.93
N GLU A 241 -1.05 -12.63 -15.13
CA GLU A 241 -1.41 -12.88 -13.72
C GLU A 241 -1.24 -11.63 -12.86
N LEU A 242 -0.18 -10.84 -13.05
CA LEU A 242 -0.03 -9.54 -12.40
C LEU A 242 -1.23 -8.63 -12.71
N TYR A 243 -1.63 -8.52 -13.98
CA TYR A 243 -2.81 -7.74 -14.38
C TYR A 243 -4.10 -8.26 -13.72
N ALA A 244 -4.34 -9.56 -13.76
CA ALA A 244 -5.52 -10.18 -13.15
C ALA A 244 -5.57 -9.93 -11.63
N LYS A 245 -4.44 -10.15 -10.94
CA LYS A 245 -4.27 -9.96 -9.50
C LYS A 245 -4.53 -8.50 -9.09
N LEU A 246 -3.93 -7.54 -9.79
CA LEU A 246 -4.14 -6.10 -9.51
C LEU A 246 -5.62 -5.71 -9.63
N ASN A 247 -6.34 -6.20 -10.65
CA ASN A 247 -7.76 -5.89 -10.81
C ASN A 247 -8.64 -6.57 -9.77
N LYS A 248 -8.37 -7.83 -9.44
CA LYS A 248 -9.08 -8.55 -8.38
C LYS A 248 -8.92 -7.83 -7.04
N MET A 249 -7.69 -7.50 -6.66
CA MET A 249 -7.40 -6.80 -5.41
C MET A 249 -7.94 -5.37 -5.41
N ALA A 250 -7.89 -4.66 -6.54
CA ALA A 250 -8.50 -3.33 -6.66
C ALA A 250 -10.03 -3.37 -6.48
N SER A 251 -10.70 -4.42 -6.97
CA SER A 251 -12.13 -4.63 -6.76
C SER A 251 -12.46 -4.82 -5.28
N VAL A 252 -11.73 -5.69 -4.59
CA VAL A 252 -11.92 -5.93 -3.15
C VAL A 252 -11.60 -4.68 -2.33
N ALA A 253 -10.53 -3.97 -2.68
CA ALA A 253 -10.08 -2.78 -1.99
C ALA A 253 -11.09 -1.61 -2.10
N ALA A 254 -11.89 -1.54 -3.17
CA ALA A 254 -12.91 -0.51 -3.33
C ALA A 254 -13.92 -0.50 -2.16
N ASP A 255 -14.27 -1.67 -1.64
CA ASP A 255 -15.20 -1.81 -0.51
C ASP A 255 -14.53 -1.62 0.86
N MET A 256 -13.23 -1.95 0.97
CA MET A 256 -12.49 -1.87 2.23
C MET A 256 -11.91 -0.47 2.52
N PHE A 257 -11.60 0.30 1.48
CA PHE A 257 -10.95 1.61 1.59
C PHE A 257 -11.88 2.76 1.17
N VAL A 258 -13.17 2.67 1.46
CA VAL A 258 -14.14 3.75 1.21
C VAL A 258 -13.66 5.06 1.87
N GLY A 259 -13.54 6.13 1.08
CA GLY A 259 -13.00 7.43 1.49
C GLY A 259 -11.47 7.48 1.61
N ARG A 260 -10.78 6.39 1.26
CA ARG A 260 -9.31 6.22 1.28
C ARG A 260 -8.82 5.52 0.01
N GLU A 261 -9.48 5.76 -1.11
CA GLU A 261 -9.25 5.09 -2.40
C GLU A 261 -7.80 5.27 -2.87
N ARG A 262 -7.19 6.42 -2.56
CA ARG A 262 -5.78 6.70 -2.84
C ARG A 262 -4.84 5.68 -2.22
N PHE A 263 -5.17 5.13 -1.04
CA PHE A 263 -4.34 4.09 -0.41
C PHE A 263 -4.32 2.83 -1.28
N ALA A 264 -5.49 2.38 -1.75
CA ALA A 264 -5.61 1.22 -2.62
C ALA A 264 -4.88 1.42 -3.95
N THR A 265 -5.03 2.57 -4.61
CA THR A 265 -4.29 2.88 -5.85
C THR A 265 -2.79 2.83 -5.64
N LEU A 266 -2.27 3.47 -4.58
CA LEU A 266 -0.83 3.47 -4.28
C LEU A 266 -0.31 2.07 -3.91
N LEU A 267 -1.13 1.24 -3.29
CA LEU A 267 -0.81 -0.15 -2.99
C LEU A 267 -0.62 -0.96 -4.28
N MET A 268 -1.56 -0.84 -5.23
CA MET A 268 -1.45 -1.51 -6.54
C MET A 268 -0.25 -1.01 -7.33
N MET A 269 0.00 0.31 -7.34
CA MET A 269 1.20 0.88 -7.96
C MET A 269 2.50 0.32 -7.35
N ARG A 270 2.52 0.14 -6.03
CA ARG A 270 3.69 -0.42 -5.31
C ARG A 270 3.90 -1.90 -5.61
N LEU A 271 2.83 -2.67 -5.83
CA LEU A 271 2.93 -4.06 -6.27
C LEU A 271 3.50 -4.16 -7.70
N THR A 272 3.01 -3.33 -8.63
CA THR A 272 3.59 -3.27 -9.99
C THR A 272 5.06 -2.86 -9.94
N GLU A 273 5.40 -1.84 -9.12
CA GLU A 273 6.78 -1.41 -8.91
C GLU A 273 7.69 -2.54 -8.40
N ALA A 274 7.21 -3.34 -7.43
CA ALA A 274 7.99 -4.43 -6.86
C ALA A 274 8.38 -5.48 -7.91
N VAL A 275 7.47 -5.83 -8.82
CA VAL A 275 7.76 -6.79 -9.90
C VAL A 275 8.72 -6.20 -10.93
N MET A 276 8.51 -4.94 -11.35
CA MET A 276 9.37 -4.32 -12.38
C MET A 276 10.78 -4.03 -11.87
N LEU A 277 10.93 -3.60 -10.61
CA LEU A 277 12.25 -3.40 -10.01
C LEU A 277 12.99 -4.73 -9.83
N TRP A 278 12.29 -5.81 -9.51
CA TRP A 278 12.92 -7.13 -9.47
C TRP A 278 13.53 -7.49 -10.83
N LEU A 279 12.77 -7.34 -11.93
CA LEU A 279 13.29 -7.61 -13.29
C LEU A 279 14.45 -6.66 -13.67
N SER A 280 14.33 -5.38 -13.33
CA SER A 280 15.39 -4.38 -13.57
C SER A 280 16.70 -4.76 -12.89
N ASP A 281 16.62 -5.21 -11.64
CA ASP A 281 17.75 -5.36 -10.75
C ASP A 281 18.28 -6.80 -10.67
N ASP A 282 17.61 -7.78 -11.30
CA ASP A 282 18.06 -9.17 -11.30
C ASP A 282 19.29 -9.37 -12.18
N GLN A 283 20.45 -9.38 -11.55
CA GLN A 283 21.73 -9.58 -12.21
C GLN A 283 21.82 -10.94 -12.91
N SER A 284 21.22 -12.01 -12.35
CA SER A 284 21.32 -13.35 -12.93
C SER A 284 20.56 -13.43 -14.25
N PHE A 285 19.35 -12.85 -14.28
CA PHE A 285 18.56 -12.69 -15.50
C PHE A 285 19.35 -11.97 -16.58
N TRP A 286 19.95 -10.83 -16.24
CA TRP A 286 20.63 -10.01 -17.25
C TRP A 286 21.98 -10.56 -17.70
N GLU A 287 22.73 -11.24 -16.83
CA GLU A 287 23.96 -11.94 -17.21
C GLU A 287 23.67 -13.02 -18.26
N GLU A 288 22.59 -13.80 -18.10
CA GLU A 288 22.20 -14.80 -19.10
C GLU A 288 21.75 -14.16 -20.43
N VAL A 289 21.02 -13.03 -20.39
CA VAL A 289 20.59 -12.33 -21.61
C VAL A 289 21.74 -11.63 -22.35
N GLU A 290 22.70 -11.04 -21.62
CA GLU A 290 23.76 -10.20 -22.19
C GLU A 290 25.03 -11.00 -22.53
N GLU A 291 25.38 -12.00 -21.70
CA GLU A 291 26.64 -12.73 -21.77
C GLU A 291 26.46 -14.26 -21.84
N GLY A 292 25.22 -14.75 -21.78
CA GLY A 292 24.90 -16.17 -21.78
C GLY A 292 25.30 -16.89 -23.08
N PRO A 293 25.38 -18.23 -23.03
CA PRO A 293 25.78 -19.05 -24.18
C PRO A 293 24.80 -18.98 -25.35
N ARG A 294 23.55 -18.60 -25.09
CA ARG A 294 22.50 -18.41 -26.08
C ARG A 294 22.01 -16.97 -26.01
N ALA A 295 22.18 -16.24 -27.11
CA ALA A 295 21.72 -14.87 -27.19
C ALA A 295 20.19 -14.80 -27.34
N LEU A 296 19.61 -13.69 -26.87
CA LEU A 296 18.22 -13.32 -27.16
C LEU A 296 18.01 -13.26 -28.68
N GLY A 297 17.05 -14.02 -29.20
CA GLY A 297 16.73 -14.05 -30.62
C GLY A 297 15.55 -13.14 -31.00
N PRO A 298 15.23 -13.05 -32.31
CA PRO A 298 14.18 -12.19 -32.83
C PRO A 298 12.81 -12.39 -32.17
N VAL A 299 12.39 -13.64 -31.97
CA VAL A 299 11.09 -13.99 -31.39
C VAL A 299 11.09 -13.64 -29.90
N GLY A 300 12.16 -13.99 -29.19
CA GLY A 300 12.32 -13.64 -27.78
C GLY A 300 12.29 -12.13 -27.53
N LEU A 301 12.95 -11.33 -28.39
CA LEU A 301 12.91 -9.87 -28.28
C LEU A 301 11.50 -9.31 -28.50
N GLN A 302 10.75 -9.83 -29.49
CA GLN A 302 9.37 -9.40 -29.73
C GLN A 302 8.48 -9.71 -28.53
N GLN A 303 8.61 -10.89 -27.91
CA GLN A 303 7.85 -11.24 -26.70
C GLN A 303 8.23 -10.34 -25.52
N PHE A 304 9.53 -10.10 -25.31
CA PHE A 304 10.01 -9.22 -24.25
C PHE A 304 9.43 -7.80 -24.39
N TYR A 305 9.44 -7.26 -25.61
CA TYR A 305 8.87 -5.96 -25.91
C TYR A 305 7.36 -5.93 -25.68
N LEU A 306 6.64 -6.97 -26.13
CA LEU A 306 5.20 -7.14 -25.90
C LEU A 306 4.86 -7.14 -24.40
N ASP A 307 5.64 -7.84 -23.59
CA ASP A 307 5.44 -7.92 -22.14
C ASP A 307 5.59 -6.56 -21.46
N MET A 308 6.63 -5.81 -21.82
CA MET A 308 6.86 -4.47 -21.26
C MET A 308 5.78 -3.48 -21.72
N GLN A 309 5.36 -3.55 -22.99
CA GLN A 309 4.25 -2.74 -23.50
C GLN A 309 2.93 -3.08 -22.83
N PHE A 310 2.67 -4.36 -22.57
CA PHE A 310 1.48 -4.79 -21.84
C PHE A 310 1.43 -4.18 -20.44
N VAL A 311 2.55 -4.18 -19.70
CA VAL A 311 2.66 -3.54 -18.38
C VAL A 311 2.41 -2.03 -18.45
N ILE A 312 2.98 -1.35 -19.46
CA ILE A 312 2.73 0.08 -19.68
C ILE A 312 1.24 0.32 -19.89
N LEU A 313 0.61 -0.46 -20.77
CA LEU A 313 -0.78 -0.28 -21.17
C LEU A 313 -1.77 -0.51 -20.02
N PHE A 314 -1.68 -1.64 -19.32
CA PHE A 314 -2.61 -1.89 -18.21
C PHE A 314 -2.33 -0.99 -17.00
N GLY A 315 -1.08 -0.55 -16.84
CA GLY A 315 -0.66 0.31 -15.74
C GLY A 315 -1.02 1.79 -15.96
N GLN A 316 -1.16 2.22 -17.21
CA GLN A 316 -1.32 3.63 -17.57
C GLN A 316 -2.49 4.28 -16.84
N GLY A 317 -2.21 5.39 -16.16
CA GLY A 317 -3.22 6.19 -15.45
C GLY A 317 -3.80 5.54 -14.18
N ARG A 318 -3.37 4.34 -13.80
CA ARG A 318 -3.94 3.62 -12.65
C ARG A 318 -2.91 2.94 -11.76
N PHE A 319 -2.08 2.04 -12.31
CA PHE A 319 -1.14 1.21 -11.54
C PHE A 319 0.34 1.47 -11.87
N LEU A 320 0.64 2.45 -12.71
CA LEU A 320 2.01 2.80 -13.09
C LEU A 320 2.43 4.17 -12.56
N SER A 321 3.55 4.22 -11.85
CA SER A 321 4.18 5.48 -11.45
C SER A 321 5.07 6.02 -12.57
N ARG A 322 5.38 7.33 -12.57
CA ARG A 322 6.31 7.91 -13.54
C ARG A 322 7.71 7.28 -13.46
N HIS A 323 8.14 6.93 -12.25
CA HIS A 323 9.43 6.29 -12.04
C HIS A 323 9.44 4.89 -12.63
N VAL A 324 8.43 4.07 -12.34
CA VAL A 324 8.34 2.70 -12.86
C VAL A 324 8.18 2.70 -14.37
N HIS A 325 7.44 3.66 -14.94
CA HIS A 325 7.38 3.83 -16.38
C HIS A 325 8.78 4.02 -16.99
N GLN A 326 9.62 4.87 -16.38
CA GLN A 326 11.00 5.04 -16.83
C GLN A 326 11.82 3.76 -16.68
N VAL A 327 11.68 3.04 -15.55
CA VAL A 327 12.35 1.75 -15.34
C VAL A 327 11.99 0.76 -16.44
N ILE A 328 10.72 0.68 -16.85
CA ILE A 328 10.29 -0.21 -17.94
C ILE A 328 10.94 0.20 -19.27
N LEU A 329 11.03 1.51 -19.56
CA LEU A 329 11.74 1.97 -20.75
C LEU A 329 13.22 1.60 -20.72
N ASP A 330 13.87 1.75 -19.56
CA ASP A 330 15.28 1.38 -19.38
C ASP A 330 15.48 -0.16 -19.53
N ILE A 331 14.52 -0.97 -19.08
CA ILE A 331 14.48 -2.43 -19.28
C ILE A 331 14.37 -2.77 -20.79
N ILE A 332 13.47 -2.10 -21.53
CA ILE A 332 13.33 -2.27 -22.98
C ILE A 332 14.64 -1.91 -23.68
N ASP A 333 15.22 -0.74 -23.38
CA ASP A 333 16.47 -0.27 -23.97
C ASP A 333 17.64 -1.21 -23.68
N ARG A 334 17.65 -1.86 -22.51
CA ARG A 334 18.65 -2.86 -22.16
C ARG A 334 18.51 -4.14 -23.00
N ALA A 335 17.29 -4.66 -23.15
CA ALA A 335 17.02 -5.82 -24.00
C ALA A 335 17.37 -5.55 -25.47
N MET A 336 17.01 -4.37 -26.01
CA MET A 336 17.35 -3.98 -27.38
C MET A 336 18.87 -3.87 -27.59
N ARG A 337 19.62 -3.37 -26.60
CA ARG A 337 21.09 -3.33 -26.65
C ARG A 337 21.72 -4.72 -26.62
N ALA A 338 21.24 -5.60 -25.75
CA ALA A 338 21.69 -6.99 -25.67
C ALA A 338 21.46 -7.72 -27.00
N PHE A 339 20.27 -7.55 -27.58
CA PHE A 339 19.95 -8.09 -28.90
C PHE A 339 20.85 -7.51 -30.01
N SER A 340 21.06 -6.19 -30.02
CA SER A 340 21.90 -5.52 -31.03
C SER A 340 23.35 -6.00 -31.02
N ALA A 341 23.86 -6.44 -29.86
CA ALA A 341 25.22 -6.97 -29.73
C ALA A 341 25.45 -8.25 -30.56
N THR A 342 24.38 -8.93 -30.99
CA THR A 342 24.44 -10.08 -31.91
C THR A 342 24.70 -9.68 -33.37
N GLY A 343 24.69 -8.37 -33.69
CA GLY A 343 24.87 -7.83 -35.04
C GLY A 343 23.57 -7.66 -35.83
N MET A 344 22.41 -7.93 -35.20
CA MET A 344 21.08 -7.70 -35.77
C MET A 344 20.53 -6.32 -35.35
N ASP A 345 19.62 -5.78 -36.15
CA ASP A 345 19.00 -4.46 -35.94
C ASP A 345 17.59 -4.66 -35.32
N PRO A 346 17.36 -4.29 -34.04
CA PRO A 346 16.06 -4.45 -33.37
C PRO A 346 14.90 -3.82 -34.14
N ASP A 347 15.11 -2.63 -34.71
CA ASP A 347 14.06 -1.84 -35.36
C ASP A 347 13.56 -2.50 -36.67
N ARG A 348 14.32 -3.45 -37.22
CA ARG A 348 13.90 -4.22 -38.41
C ARG A 348 13.05 -5.44 -38.06
N ILE A 349 13.12 -5.88 -36.81
CA ILE A 349 12.50 -7.12 -36.35
C ILE A 349 11.24 -6.80 -35.57
N LEU A 350 11.24 -5.74 -34.77
CA LEU A 350 10.07 -5.34 -34.00
C LEU A 350 8.93 -4.89 -34.94
N PRO A 351 7.71 -5.41 -34.73
CA PRO A 351 6.50 -4.84 -35.31
C PRO A 351 6.30 -3.36 -34.93
N SER A 352 5.34 -2.70 -35.59
CA SER A 352 4.92 -1.35 -35.20
C SER A 352 4.27 -1.34 -33.81
N ASP A 353 4.41 -0.25 -33.06
CA ASP A 353 3.77 -0.06 -31.75
C ASP A 353 2.26 -0.37 -31.75
N ASP A 354 1.54 -0.01 -32.81
CA ASP A 354 0.10 -0.30 -32.96
C ASP A 354 -0.21 -1.81 -32.87
N TRP A 355 0.68 -2.65 -33.39
CA TRP A 355 0.54 -4.10 -33.32
C TRP A 355 0.64 -4.60 -31.87
N PHE A 356 1.64 -4.12 -31.12
CA PHE A 356 1.78 -4.47 -29.71
C PHE A 356 0.59 -4.00 -28.88
N ILE A 357 0.08 -2.79 -29.18
CA ILE A 357 -1.09 -2.23 -28.52
C ILE A 357 -2.32 -3.10 -28.77
N ASP A 358 -2.56 -3.53 -30.01
CA ASP A 358 -3.72 -4.35 -30.36
C ASP A 358 -3.67 -5.71 -29.66
N VAL A 359 -2.52 -6.40 -29.69
CA VAL A 359 -2.32 -7.69 -29.01
C VAL A 359 -2.53 -7.55 -27.49
N ALA A 360 -1.91 -6.53 -26.88
CA ALA A 360 -2.06 -6.27 -25.45
C ALA A 360 -3.51 -5.94 -25.06
N GLN A 361 -4.22 -5.13 -25.85
CA GLN A 361 -5.62 -4.77 -25.59
C GLN A 361 -6.55 -5.98 -25.73
N GLU A 362 -6.27 -6.87 -26.67
CA GLU A 362 -6.99 -8.13 -26.80
C GLU A 362 -6.81 -8.99 -25.53
N SER A 363 -5.57 -9.14 -25.05
CA SER A 363 -5.30 -9.88 -23.81
C SER A 363 -5.97 -9.25 -22.59
N ILE A 364 -5.91 -7.92 -22.44
CA ILE A 364 -6.63 -7.17 -21.39
C ILE A 364 -8.14 -7.49 -21.43
N SER A 365 -8.72 -7.51 -22.63
CA SER A 365 -10.15 -7.78 -22.82
C SER A 365 -10.52 -9.23 -22.50
N ARG A 366 -9.68 -10.18 -22.92
CA ARG A 366 -9.84 -11.61 -22.61
C ARG A 366 -9.76 -11.88 -21.10
N ILE A 367 -8.72 -11.37 -20.42
CA ILE A 367 -8.51 -11.56 -18.98
C ILE A 367 -9.54 -10.79 -18.14
N GLY A 368 -9.91 -9.57 -18.58
CA GLY A 368 -10.87 -8.70 -17.89
C GLY A 368 -12.34 -9.13 -17.99
N GLY A 369 -12.64 -10.30 -18.57
CA GLY A 369 -13.99 -10.84 -18.66
C GLY A 369 -14.83 -10.29 -19.83
N GLY A 370 -14.19 -9.80 -20.88
CA GLY A 370 -14.86 -9.56 -22.17
C GLY A 370 -16.00 -8.54 -22.11
N ARG A 371 -15.78 -7.34 -21.57
CA ARG A 371 -16.57 -6.20 -22.03
C ARG A 371 -16.00 -5.73 -23.36
N ALA A 372 -16.50 -6.34 -24.44
CA ALA A 372 -16.44 -5.72 -25.75
C ALA A 372 -16.78 -4.23 -25.59
N ARG A 373 -15.95 -3.35 -26.15
CA ARG A 373 -16.30 -1.94 -26.35
C ARG A 373 -17.63 -1.91 -27.11
N VAL A 374 -18.74 -1.84 -26.39
CA VAL A 374 -19.99 -1.40 -26.97
C VAL A 374 -19.75 0.05 -27.32
N ALA A 375 -19.66 0.31 -28.62
CA ALA A 375 -19.72 1.64 -29.18
C ALA A 375 -21.05 2.30 -28.79
N ASN A 376 -21.11 2.90 -27.61
CA ASN A 376 -21.86 4.13 -27.36
C ASN A 376 -21.53 4.68 -25.98
N GLY A 377 -21.34 6.00 -25.93
CA GLY A 377 -20.76 6.69 -24.79
C GLY A 377 -21.60 6.59 -23.54
N ASP A 378 -21.06 5.91 -22.52
CA ASP A 378 -21.32 6.24 -21.13
C ASP A 378 -19.99 6.56 -20.47
N ARG A 379 -19.89 7.80 -19.99
CA ARG A 379 -18.76 8.33 -19.24
C ARG A 379 -18.57 7.47 -17.99
N GLU A 380 -17.38 6.88 -17.85
CA GLU A 380 -16.91 6.38 -16.56
C GLU A 380 -16.89 7.53 -15.56
N VAL A 381 -17.85 7.48 -14.63
CA VAL A 381 -17.87 8.31 -13.44
C VAL A 381 -16.84 7.72 -12.48
N ASN A 382 -15.61 8.27 -12.53
CA ASN A 382 -14.73 8.53 -11.38
C ASN A 382 -13.28 8.79 -11.86
N SER A 383 -13.04 10.00 -12.34
CA SER A 383 -11.69 10.56 -12.46
C SER A 383 -11.66 11.92 -11.74
N PRO A 384 -11.02 12.03 -10.56
CA PRO A 384 -10.89 13.30 -9.85
C PRO A 384 -9.68 14.08 -10.36
N THR A 385 -9.63 14.41 -11.65
CA THR A 385 -8.72 15.41 -12.22
C THR A 385 -9.24 15.89 -13.57
N ALA A 386 -10.36 16.62 -13.57
CA ALA A 386 -10.71 17.50 -14.68
C ALA A 386 -10.17 18.90 -14.35
N SER A 387 -8.98 19.19 -14.85
CA SER A 387 -8.33 20.50 -14.78
C SER A 387 -9.20 21.53 -15.52
N VAL A 388 -9.72 22.51 -14.78
CA VAL A 388 -10.42 23.67 -15.33
C VAL A 388 -9.42 24.49 -16.15
N SER A 389 -9.64 24.59 -17.46
CA SER A 389 -8.93 25.52 -18.32
C SER A 389 -9.21 26.95 -17.85
N ALA A 390 -8.19 27.60 -17.27
CA ALA A 390 -8.21 29.03 -17.00
C ALA A 390 -8.08 29.80 -18.32
N GLN A 391 -9.18 30.35 -18.81
CA GLN A 391 -9.13 31.45 -19.78
C GLN A 391 -8.66 32.70 -19.04
N SER A 392 -7.45 33.14 -19.36
CA SER A 392 -6.86 34.38 -18.88
C SER A 392 -7.59 35.59 -19.48
N VAL A 393 -8.25 36.37 -18.62
CA VAL A 393 -8.73 37.73 -18.88
C VAL A 393 -7.69 38.74 -18.40
N SER A 394 -7.11 39.50 -19.33
CA SER A 394 -6.41 40.78 -19.10
C SER A 394 -7.07 41.81 -20.01
N SER A 395 -7.24 43.10 -19.69
CA SER A 395 -7.02 43.92 -18.51
C SER A 395 -7.76 45.23 -18.80
N VAL A 396 -8.52 45.74 -17.84
CA VAL A 396 -9.13 47.06 -17.92
C VAL A 396 -8.04 48.12 -17.73
N ARG A 397 -7.87 49.03 -18.70
CA ARG A 397 -7.28 50.36 -18.47
C ARG A 397 -8.35 51.40 -18.76
N SER A 398 -8.87 51.99 -17.70
CA SER A 398 -9.59 53.26 -17.72
C SER A 398 -8.59 54.41 -17.65
N LEU A 399 -8.62 55.34 -18.61
CA LEU A 399 -8.29 56.75 -18.37
C LEU A 399 -9.21 57.60 -19.23
N GLY A 400 -9.90 58.52 -18.55
CA GLY A 400 -10.96 59.35 -19.10
C GLY A 400 -10.48 60.57 -19.87
N SER A 401 -11.48 61.26 -20.39
CA SER A 401 -11.46 62.45 -21.21
C SER A 401 -10.61 63.62 -20.68
N SER A 402 -9.94 64.30 -21.61
CA SER A 402 -10.17 65.71 -21.94
C SER A 402 -9.84 65.92 -23.42
#